data_AF-A0A1C3XIM0-F1
#
_entry.id   AF-A0A1C3XIM0-F1
#
_cell.length_a   1.000
_cell.length_b   1.000
_cell.length_c   1.000
_cell.angle_alpha   90.00
_cell.angle_beta   90.00
_cell.angle_gamma   90.00
#
_symmetry.space_group_name_H-M   'P 1'
#
loop_
_entity.id
_entity.type
_entity.pdbx_description
1 polymer ?
#
loop_
_entity_poly.entity_id
_entity_poly.type
_entity_poly.pdbx_seq_one_letter_code
_entity_poly.pdbx_strand_id
1 'polypeptide(L)'
;MRFRANNSLPPAAIVVDGALRDVVEWYSDEILVWARGHTPRGPSKDGAGEVNVPVACAGMAAAPGDLVIADADGVVAVPADEAPGLLVRARAHLANEARTRTRNADGTIDEARFDAVLRAMGCPVVSQENVAEFARLIQEAGHKISTLLGSQASATLSQDEDLKAGDVTPIKRRRAAKA
;
A
#
# COMPACT_ATOMS: atom_id res chain seq x y z
N MET A 1 4.50 -25.78 17.62
CA MET A 1 4.70 -25.37 16.21
C MET A 1 6.17 -25.48 15.85
N ARG A 2 6.52 -26.03 14.69
CA ARG A 2 7.91 -26.11 14.22
C ARG A 2 8.08 -25.15 13.05
N PHE A 3 8.71 -24.01 13.29
CA PHE A 3 9.20 -23.13 12.24
C PHE A 3 10.43 -23.79 11.61
N ARG A 4 10.39 -24.07 10.30
CA ARG A 4 11.56 -24.51 9.53
C ARG A 4 11.92 -23.43 8.51
N ALA A 5 13.08 -22.81 8.69
CA ALA A 5 13.84 -22.20 7.60
C ALA A 5 15.05 -23.09 7.31
N ASN A 6 15.40 -23.25 6.03
CA ASN A 6 16.35 -24.25 5.57
C ASN A 6 17.82 -23.88 5.93
N ASN A 7 18.51 -24.84 6.54
CA ASN A 7 19.97 -25.11 6.60
C ASN A 7 21.00 -24.14 7.24
N SER A 8 20.59 -23.30 8.21
CA SER A 8 21.51 -22.63 9.17
C SER A 8 20.72 -22.06 10.36
N LEU A 9 19.95 -22.94 11.04
CA LEU A 9 18.76 -22.63 11.87
C LEU A 9 18.73 -21.20 12.46
N PRO A 10 17.87 -20.31 11.94
CA PRO A 10 17.63 -19.02 12.55
C PRO A 10 16.79 -19.16 13.84
N PRO A 11 16.83 -18.14 14.70
CA PRO A 11 16.37 -18.14 16.09
C PRO A 11 14.90 -18.57 16.25
N ALA A 12 14.58 -19.14 17.42
CA ALA A 12 13.21 -19.42 17.83
C ALA A 12 12.37 -18.13 17.65
N ALA A 13 11.22 -18.23 16.98
CA ALA A 13 10.29 -17.12 16.81
C ALA A 13 9.02 -17.36 17.64
N ILE A 14 8.43 -16.28 18.13
CA ILE A 14 7.24 -16.33 19.00
C ILE A 14 6.18 -15.39 18.45
N VAL A 15 4.94 -15.88 18.38
CA VAL A 15 3.76 -15.07 18.08
C VAL A 15 2.84 -15.13 19.29
N VAL A 16 2.47 -13.96 19.80
CA VAL A 16 1.64 -13.81 21.00
C VAL A 16 0.39 -13.03 20.64
N ASP A 17 -0.78 -13.67 20.76
CA ASP A 17 -2.06 -12.96 20.72
C ASP A 17 -2.34 -12.29 22.07
N GLY A 18 -1.52 -11.30 22.39
CA GLY A 18 -1.48 -10.67 23.71
C GLY A 18 -0.32 -9.69 23.82
N ALA A 19 0.06 -9.37 25.06
CA ALA A 19 1.11 -8.41 25.34
C ALA A 19 2.41 -9.08 25.80
N LEU A 20 3.54 -8.52 25.36
CA LEU A 20 4.89 -8.92 25.75
C LEU A 20 5.35 -8.16 27.02
N ARG A 21 6.30 -8.72 27.77
CA ARG A 21 7.04 -8.01 28.83
C ARG A 21 8.52 -7.92 28.46
N ASP A 22 9.29 -7.01 29.07
CA ASP A 22 10.76 -6.98 28.97
C ASP A 22 11.26 -6.70 27.54
N VAL A 23 10.64 -5.71 26.86
CA VAL A 23 10.85 -5.39 25.43
C VAL A 23 12.31 -5.11 25.08
N VAL A 24 13.08 -4.56 26.02
CA VAL A 24 14.49 -4.22 25.81
C VAL A 24 15.33 -5.50 25.68
N GLU A 25 15.06 -6.48 26.53
CA GLU A 25 15.72 -7.77 26.52
C GLU A 25 15.42 -8.55 25.23
N TRP A 26 14.16 -8.55 24.77
CA TRP A 26 13.78 -9.17 23.49
C TRP A 26 14.44 -8.54 22.27
N TYR A 27 14.77 -7.24 22.35
CA TYR A 27 15.48 -6.56 21.26
C TYR A 27 16.97 -6.95 21.21
N SER A 28 17.56 -7.29 22.35
CA SER A 28 18.95 -7.75 22.43
C SER A 28 19.13 -9.23 22.12
N ASP A 29 18.11 -10.03 22.40
CA ASP A 29 18.09 -11.45 22.06
C ASP A 29 17.83 -11.62 20.57
N GLU A 30 18.49 -12.57 19.90
CA GLU A 30 18.23 -12.84 18.48
C GLU A 30 16.80 -13.41 18.24
N ILE A 31 15.92 -13.46 19.22
CA ILE A 31 14.57 -14.03 19.13
C ILE A 31 13.59 -13.03 18.51
N LEU A 32 12.93 -13.47 17.44
CA LEU A 32 11.91 -12.67 16.77
C LEU A 32 10.55 -12.84 17.46
N VAL A 33 9.91 -11.73 17.85
CA VAL A 33 8.60 -11.77 18.52
C VAL A 33 7.59 -10.82 17.89
N TRP A 34 6.39 -11.34 17.64
CA TRP A 34 5.22 -10.56 17.25
C TRP A 34 4.17 -10.61 18.36
N ALA A 35 3.72 -9.44 18.81
CA ALA A 35 2.72 -9.29 19.86
C ALA A 35 1.78 -8.12 19.55
N ARG A 36 0.61 -8.10 20.19
CA ARG A 36 -0.39 -7.01 20.05
C ARG A 36 0.05 -5.73 20.76
N GLY A 37 1.03 -5.81 21.66
CA GLY A 37 1.57 -4.71 22.42
C GLY A 37 2.52 -5.20 23.50
N HIS A 38 2.82 -4.33 24.47
CA HIS A 38 3.64 -4.67 25.63
C HIS A 38 3.00 -4.20 26.94
N THR A 39 3.28 -4.91 28.02
CA THR A 39 2.82 -4.57 29.38
C THR A 39 3.84 -5.04 30.41
N PRO A 40 4.15 -4.24 31.45
CA PRO A 40 5.00 -4.67 32.55
C PRO A 40 4.30 -5.69 33.47
N ARG A 41 2.97 -5.80 33.39
CA ARG A 41 2.19 -6.71 34.24
C ARG A 41 2.38 -8.16 33.78
N GLY A 42 2.92 -9.01 34.65
CA GLY A 42 3.09 -10.44 34.37
C GLY A 42 1.75 -11.20 34.34
N PRO A 43 1.64 -12.25 33.51
CA PRO A 43 0.51 -13.18 33.57
C PRO A 43 0.54 -14.01 34.87
N SER A 44 -0.61 -14.57 35.26
CA SER A 44 -0.69 -15.53 36.37
C SER A 44 0.00 -16.85 36.00
N LYS A 45 0.65 -17.51 36.96
CA LYS A 45 1.32 -18.81 36.77
C LYS A 45 0.37 -20.01 36.85
N ASP A 46 -0.80 -19.82 37.46
CA ASP A 46 -1.79 -20.87 37.69
C ASP A 46 -2.89 -20.90 36.61
N GLY A 47 -2.66 -20.22 35.49
CA GLY A 47 -3.60 -20.18 34.39
C GLY A 47 -3.75 -21.56 33.71
N ALA A 48 -4.98 -21.94 33.38
CA ALA A 48 -5.22 -23.09 32.53
C ALA A 48 -4.61 -22.83 31.13
N GLY A 49 -3.79 -23.76 30.67
CA GLY A 49 -3.14 -23.68 29.37
C GLY A 49 -2.92 -25.07 28.80
N GLU A 50 -2.99 -25.17 27.47
CA GLU A 50 -2.76 -26.41 26.74
C GLU A 50 -1.61 -26.19 25.75
N VAL A 51 -0.88 -27.25 25.46
CA VAL A 51 0.28 -27.22 24.56
C VAL A 51 0.04 -28.20 23.43
N ASN A 52 0.43 -27.81 22.21
CA ASN A 52 0.20 -28.60 20.99
C ASN A 52 -1.28 -28.91 20.75
N VAL A 53 -2.14 -27.93 21.00
CA VAL A 53 -3.55 -27.96 20.57
C VAL A 53 -3.78 -26.86 19.53
N PRO A 54 -4.80 -27.01 18.66
CA PRO A 54 -5.21 -25.93 17.77
C PRO A 54 -5.62 -24.70 18.58
N VAL A 55 -5.18 -23.53 18.14
CA VAL A 55 -5.49 -22.24 18.79
C VAL A 55 -6.08 -21.27 17.79
N ALA A 56 -6.90 -20.34 18.28
CA ALA A 56 -7.25 -19.12 17.55
C ALA A 56 -6.29 -18.01 18.02
N CYS A 57 -5.51 -17.46 17.08
CA CYS A 57 -4.53 -16.41 17.33
C CYS A 57 -4.79 -15.24 16.37
N ALA A 58 -5.10 -14.06 16.89
CA ALA A 58 -5.44 -12.86 16.13
C ALA A 58 -6.57 -13.08 15.11
N GLY A 59 -7.53 -13.95 15.45
CA GLY A 59 -8.66 -14.32 14.58
C GLY A 59 -8.35 -15.41 13.54
N MET A 60 -7.14 -15.98 13.56
CA MET A 60 -6.71 -17.04 12.66
C MET A 60 -6.59 -18.37 13.40
N ALA A 61 -7.09 -19.45 12.80
CA ALA A 61 -6.88 -20.80 13.31
C ALA A 61 -5.46 -21.27 12.97
N ALA A 62 -4.74 -21.78 13.96
CA ALA A 62 -3.40 -22.31 13.76
C ALA A 62 -3.25 -23.62 14.55
N ALA A 63 -2.90 -24.69 13.83
CA ALA A 63 -2.73 -26.02 14.38
C ALA A 63 -1.25 -26.37 14.58
N PRO A 64 -0.95 -27.32 15.48
CA PRO A 64 0.41 -27.84 15.61
C PRO A 64 0.88 -28.48 14.30
N GLY A 65 1.92 -27.90 13.70
CA GLY A 65 2.51 -28.40 12.45
C GLY A 65 2.30 -27.46 11.27
N ASP A 66 1.40 -26.49 11.39
CA ASP A 66 1.19 -25.46 10.38
C ASP A 66 2.43 -24.59 10.19
N LEU A 67 2.57 -24.09 8.97
CA LEU A 67 3.62 -23.16 8.61
C LEU A 67 3.17 -21.74 9.01
N VAL A 68 3.89 -21.14 9.93
CA VAL A 68 3.67 -19.73 10.31
C VAL A 68 4.77 -18.89 9.66
N ILE A 69 4.34 -17.86 8.93
CA ILE A 69 5.20 -16.92 8.20
C ILE A 69 4.95 -15.55 8.80
N ALA A 70 6.02 -14.81 9.08
CA ALA A 70 5.93 -13.50 9.67
C ALA A 70 6.97 -12.56 9.06
N ASP A 71 6.57 -11.30 8.87
CA ASP A 71 7.40 -10.21 8.38
C ASP A 71 7.04 -8.90 9.11
N ALA A 72 7.49 -7.77 8.57
CA ALA A 72 7.19 -6.46 9.13
C ALA A 72 5.72 -6.03 8.96
N ASP A 73 5.01 -6.62 8.00
CA ASP A 73 3.60 -6.31 7.71
C ASP A 73 2.68 -7.12 8.63
N GLY A 74 3.04 -8.37 8.94
CA GLY A 74 2.30 -9.16 9.92
C GLY A 74 2.65 -10.63 9.97
N VAL A 75 1.67 -11.44 10.35
CA VAL A 75 1.79 -12.89 10.58
C VAL A 75 0.66 -13.62 9.87
N VAL A 76 0.99 -14.72 9.19
CA VAL A 76 0.02 -15.65 8.57
C VAL A 76 0.36 -17.08 8.94
N ALA A 77 -0.66 -17.91 9.17
CA ALA A 77 -0.55 -19.34 9.37
C ALA A 77 -1.16 -20.05 8.16
N VAL A 78 -0.45 -21.07 7.69
CA VAL A 78 -0.79 -21.85 6.50
C VAL A 78 -0.87 -23.31 6.91
N PRO A 79 -2.01 -23.98 6.68
CA PRO A 79 -2.13 -25.42 6.89
C PRO A 79 -1.01 -26.19 6.17
N ALA A 80 -0.43 -27.17 6.86
CA ALA A 80 0.74 -27.89 6.36
C ALA A 80 0.50 -28.60 5.01
N ASP A 81 -0.73 -29.07 4.78
CA ASP A 81 -1.17 -29.74 3.55
C ASP A 81 -1.36 -28.76 2.37
N GLU A 82 -1.71 -27.51 2.64
CA GLU A 82 -1.86 -26.47 1.62
C GLU A 82 -0.52 -25.81 1.21
N ALA A 83 0.49 -25.87 2.08
CA ALA A 83 1.76 -25.18 1.90
C ALA A 83 2.45 -25.43 0.54
N PRO A 84 2.50 -26.67 -0.02
CA PRO A 84 3.11 -26.91 -1.33
C PRO A 84 2.37 -26.18 -2.47
N GLY A 85 1.05 -26.18 -2.44
CA GLY A 85 0.22 -25.50 -3.44
C GLY A 85 0.34 -23.98 -3.32
N LEU A 86 0.41 -23.46 -2.10
CA LEU A 86 0.62 -22.04 -1.85
C LEU A 86 1.97 -21.57 -2.40
N LEU A 87 3.05 -22.33 -2.20
CA LEU A 87 4.38 -21.96 -2.70
C LEU A 87 4.41 -21.74 -4.22
N VAL A 88 3.73 -22.59 -4.98
CA VAL A 88 3.63 -22.45 -6.45
C VAL A 88 2.92 -21.15 -6.81
N ARG A 89 1.77 -20.87 -6.18
CA ARG A 89 1.00 -19.64 -6.42
C ARG A 89 1.78 -18.39 -6.01
N ALA A 90 2.45 -18.41 -4.86
CA ALA A 90 3.26 -17.32 -4.35
C ALA A 90 4.42 -16.97 -5.30
N ARG A 91 5.11 -17.98 -5.85
CA ARG A 91 6.17 -17.77 -6.85
C ARG A 91 5.63 -17.16 -8.14
N ALA A 92 4.48 -17.64 -8.62
CA ALA A 92 3.84 -17.08 -9.80
C ALA A 92 3.42 -15.62 -9.57
N HIS A 93 2.90 -15.30 -8.38
CA HIS A 93 2.55 -13.95 -7.98
C HIS A 93 3.77 -13.02 -7.95
N LEU A 94 4.85 -13.43 -7.29
CA LEU A 94 6.10 -12.68 -7.23
C LEU A 94 6.66 -12.39 -8.64
N ALA A 95 6.59 -13.35 -9.56
CA ALA A 95 7.02 -13.15 -10.95
C ALA A 95 6.12 -12.13 -11.68
N ASN A 96 4.82 -12.12 -11.41
CA ASN A 96 3.89 -11.14 -11.97
C ASN A 96 4.13 -9.72 -11.41
N GLU A 97 4.37 -9.60 -10.10
CA GLU A 97 4.72 -8.34 -9.46
C GLU A 97 6.04 -7.77 -10.00
N ALA A 98 7.05 -8.62 -10.21
CA ALA A 98 8.32 -8.20 -10.78
C ALA A 98 8.14 -7.60 -12.18
N ARG A 99 7.35 -8.25 -13.05
CA ARG A 99 7.02 -7.72 -14.39
C ARG A 99 6.27 -6.38 -14.30
N THR A 100 5.31 -6.29 -13.39
CA THR A 100 4.53 -5.07 -13.16
C THR A 100 5.43 -3.94 -12.66
N ARG A 101 6.36 -4.23 -11.74
CA ARG A 101 7.33 -3.27 -11.21
C ARG A 101 8.25 -2.73 -12.31
N THR A 102 8.74 -3.58 -13.21
CA THR A 102 9.51 -3.16 -14.38
C THR A 102 8.69 -2.25 -15.29
N ARG A 103 7.46 -2.66 -15.66
CA ARG A 103 6.56 -1.85 -16.49
C ARG A 103 6.28 -0.47 -15.89
N ASN A 104 6.05 -0.42 -14.58
CA ASN A 104 5.80 0.82 -13.85
C ASN A 104 7.03 1.74 -13.83
N ALA A 105 8.23 1.19 -13.69
CA ALA A 105 9.49 1.94 -13.72
C ALA A 105 9.81 2.48 -15.13
N ASP A 106 9.49 1.69 -16.16
CA ASP A 106 9.72 2.03 -17.57
C ASP A 106 8.63 2.95 -18.16
N GLY A 107 7.56 3.24 -17.38
CA GLY A 107 6.45 4.09 -17.83
C GLY A 107 5.58 3.47 -18.92
N THR A 108 5.68 2.16 -19.15
CA THR A 108 4.93 1.43 -20.18
C THR A 108 3.57 0.95 -19.68
N ILE A 109 2.96 1.72 -18.77
CA ILE A 109 1.66 1.41 -18.19
C ILE A 109 0.58 1.72 -19.24
N ASP A 110 -0.36 0.79 -19.41
CA ASP A 110 -1.51 0.97 -20.29
C ASP A 110 -2.58 1.80 -19.58
N GLU A 111 -2.52 3.12 -19.72
CA GLU A 111 -3.47 4.07 -19.14
C GLU A 111 -4.89 3.87 -19.67
N ALA A 112 -5.03 3.51 -20.95
CA ALA A 112 -6.33 3.27 -21.57
C ALA A 112 -7.09 2.09 -20.92
N ARG A 113 -6.36 1.06 -20.48
CA ARG A 113 -6.95 -0.02 -19.68
C ARG A 113 -7.52 0.49 -18.36
N PHE A 114 -6.82 1.36 -17.64
CA PHE A 114 -7.32 1.90 -16.37
C PHE A 114 -8.54 2.78 -16.60
N ASP A 115 -8.49 3.64 -17.61
CA ASP A 115 -9.61 4.51 -17.98
C ASP A 115 -10.87 3.73 -18.37
N ALA A 116 -10.71 2.63 -19.10
CA ALA A 116 -11.83 1.74 -19.44
C ALA A 116 -12.47 1.12 -18.20
N VAL A 117 -11.65 0.65 -17.23
CA VAL A 117 -12.14 0.09 -15.96
C VAL A 117 -12.84 1.15 -15.12
N LEU A 118 -12.27 2.35 -15.03
CA LEU A 118 -12.85 3.47 -14.31
C LEU A 118 -14.20 3.90 -14.90
N ARG A 119 -14.29 4.01 -16.23
CA ARG A 119 -15.56 4.30 -16.93
C ARG A 119 -16.61 3.21 -16.71
N ALA A 120 -16.20 1.93 -16.73
CA ALA A 120 -17.11 0.81 -16.45
C ALA A 120 -17.65 0.84 -15.01
N MET A 121 -16.87 1.35 -14.05
CA MET A 121 -17.34 1.59 -12.67
C MET A 121 -18.11 2.91 -12.52
N GLY A 122 -18.39 3.64 -13.61
CA GLY A 122 -19.13 4.90 -13.60
C GLY A 122 -18.31 6.10 -13.12
N CYS A 123 -16.99 5.96 -12.98
CA CYS A 123 -16.11 7.05 -12.61
C CYS A 123 -15.87 7.98 -13.82
N PRO A 124 -16.10 9.30 -13.69
CA PRO A 124 -15.80 10.23 -14.77
C PRO A 124 -14.28 10.35 -14.96
N VAL A 125 -13.79 9.78 -16.07
CA VAL A 125 -12.39 9.91 -16.47
C VAL A 125 -12.25 11.16 -17.34
N VAL A 126 -11.55 12.17 -16.81
CA VAL A 126 -11.28 13.42 -17.52
C VAL A 126 -10.12 13.18 -18.50
N SER A 127 -10.42 13.15 -19.80
CA SER A 127 -9.39 13.14 -20.85
C SER A 127 -8.84 14.55 -21.07
N GLN A 128 -7.64 14.65 -21.67
CA GLN A 128 -7.07 15.93 -22.12
C GLN A 128 -8.02 16.71 -23.05
N GLU A 129 -8.83 16.01 -23.85
CA GLU A 129 -9.89 16.60 -24.68
C GLU A 129 -10.95 17.32 -23.83
N ASN A 130 -11.38 16.73 -22.72
CA ASN A 130 -12.37 17.35 -21.85
C ASN A 130 -11.82 18.60 -21.15
N VAL A 131 -10.51 18.64 -20.84
CA VAL A 131 -9.85 19.84 -20.30
C VAL A 131 -9.79 20.95 -21.35
N ALA A 132 -9.46 20.60 -22.60
CA ALA A 132 -9.43 21.55 -23.70
C ALA A 132 -10.83 22.08 -24.06
N GLU A 133 -11.85 21.23 -24.02
CA GLU A 133 -13.25 21.61 -24.22
C GLU A 133 -13.74 22.54 -23.10
N PHE A 134 -13.40 22.24 -21.84
CA PHE A 134 -13.74 23.11 -20.71
C PHE A 134 -13.01 24.47 -20.78
N ALA A 135 -11.73 24.48 -21.15
CA ALA A 135 -10.96 25.71 -21.37
C ALA A 135 -11.53 26.54 -22.53
N ARG A 136 -11.95 25.89 -23.61
CA ARG A 136 -12.61 26.53 -24.76
C ARG A 136 -13.97 27.12 -24.37
N LEU A 137 -14.78 26.40 -23.60
CA LEU A 137 -16.05 26.91 -23.07
C LEU A 137 -15.85 28.15 -22.18
N ILE A 138 -14.81 28.16 -21.34
CA ILE A 138 -14.44 29.33 -20.53
C ILE A 138 -14.04 30.52 -21.42
N GLN A 139 -13.24 30.29 -22.48
CA GLN A 139 -12.86 31.34 -23.43
C GLN A 139 -14.06 31.89 -24.22
N GLU A 140 -14.93 31.03 -24.73
CA GLU A 140 -16.14 31.44 -25.48
C GLU A 140 -17.14 32.19 -24.58
N ALA A 141 -17.30 31.77 -23.31
CA ALA A 141 -18.11 32.47 -22.33
C ALA A 141 -17.51 33.86 -21.99
N GLY A 142 -16.18 33.94 -21.81
CA GLY A 142 -15.48 35.21 -21.60
C GLY A 142 -15.65 36.19 -22.76
N HIS A 143 -15.59 35.69 -24.01
CA HIS A 143 -15.80 36.51 -25.20
C HIS A 143 -17.25 37.03 -25.31
N LYS A 144 -18.25 36.19 -25.02
CA LYS A 144 -19.66 36.60 -25.01
C LYS A 144 -19.96 37.63 -23.92
N ILE A 145 -19.39 37.46 -22.72
CA ILE A 145 -19.53 38.44 -21.62
C ILE A 145 -18.89 39.78 -22.01
N SER A 146 -17.69 39.77 -22.60
CA SER A 146 -17.02 40.97 -23.11
C SER A 146 -17.83 41.68 -24.21
N THR A 147 -18.48 40.92 -25.10
CA THR A 147 -19.29 41.46 -26.20
C THR A 147 -20.64 42.01 -25.69
N LEU A 148 -21.24 41.36 -24.69
CA LEU A 148 -22.47 41.82 -24.02
C LEU A 148 -22.25 43.05 -23.13
N LEU A 149 -21.04 43.23 -22.59
CA LEU A 149 -20.64 44.40 -21.80
C LEU A 149 -20.10 45.57 -22.67
N GLY A 150 -20.43 45.59 -23.96
CA GLY A 150 -20.01 46.61 -24.92
C GLY A 150 -20.11 48.05 -24.37
N SER A 151 -18.94 48.69 -24.35
CA SER A 151 -18.66 50.14 -24.22
C SER A 151 -18.70 50.84 -22.85
N GLN A 152 -18.70 50.14 -21.71
CA GLN A 152 -18.58 50.82 -20.40
C GLN A 152 -17.65 50.07 -19.43
N ALA A 153 -16.37 49.87 -19.79
CA ALA A 153 -15.34 49.49 -18.82
C ALA A 153 -13.92 49.79 -19.34
N SER A 154 -13.67 51.02 -19.79
CA SER A 154 -12.31 51.55 -19.76
C SER A 154 -12.11 52.22 -18.41
N ALA A 155 -11.59 51.47 -17.43
CA ALA A 155 -10.75 51.95 -16.32
C ALA A 155 -10.76 50.95 -15.15
N THR A 156 -9.57 50.80 -14.55
CA THR A 156 -9.27 50.08 -13.30
C THR A 156 -9.40 48.56 -13.33
N LEU A 157 -8.39 47.92 -13.91
CA LEU A 157 -7.65 46.86 -13.23
C LEU A 157 -6.19 46.96 -13.66
N SER A 158 -5.50 47.94 -13.07
CA SER A 158 -4.06 47.98 -13.03
C SER A 158 -3.56 46.98 -11.98
N GLN A 159 -2.69 46.08 -12.45
CA GLN A 159 -1.72 45.30 -11.69
C GLN A 159 -2.27 44.11 -10.90
N ASP A 160 -2.39 42.98 -11.61
CA ASP A 160 -1.81 41.70 -11.20
C ASP A 160 -1.42 40.93 -12.48
N GLU A 161 -0.52 41.55 -13.26
CA GLU A 161 0.25 40.82 -14.27
C GLU A 161 1.37 40.06 -13.55
N ASP A 162 1.12 38.83 -13.10
CA ASP A 162 2.17 37.81 -12.92
C ASP A 162 1.58 36.41 -12.63
N LEU A 163 0.64 35.96 -13.47
CA LEU A 163 0.45 34.53 -13.70
C LEU A 163 0.80 34.23 -15.15
N LYS A 164 2.10 34.09 -15.39
CA LYS A 164 2.64 33.55 -16.64
C LYS A 164 2.06 32.15 -16.83
N ALA A 165 1.51 31.90 -18.03
CA ALA A 165 0.96 30.62 -18.48
C ALA A 165 2.03 29.51 -18.66
N GLY A 166 2.98 29.39 -17.74
CA GLY A 166 4.15 28.53 -17.86
C GLY A 166 4.49 27.66 -16.65
N ASP A 167 3.74 27.71 -15.54
CA ASP A 167 4.17 27.08 -14.28
C ASP A 167 3.32 25.90 -13.78
N VAL A 168 2.61 25.22 -14.68
CA VAL A 168 2.30 23.81 -14.43
C VAL A 168 3.53 23.00 -14.85
N THR A 169 4.58 23.09 -14.04
CA THR A 169 5.71 22.18 -14.19
C THR A 169 5.15 20.76 -14.04
N PRO A 170 5.31 19.85 -15.03
CA PRO A 170 4.92 18.46 -14.81
C PRO A 170 5.70 17.96 -13.59
N ILE A 171 5.01 17.37 -12.62
CA ILE A 171 5.63 16.80 -11.42
C ILE A 171 6.70 15.81 -11.90
N LYS A 172 7.97 16.26 -11.94
CA LYS A 172 9.11 15.41 -12.24
C LYS A 172 9.20 14.44 -11.06
N ARG A 173 8.67 13.23 -11.23
CA ARG A 173 8.88 12.12 -10.30
C ARG A 173 10.39 11.98 -10.15
N ARG A 174 10.93 12.40 -9.00
CA ARG A 174 12.35 12.23 -8.68
C ARG A 174 12.65 10.74 -8.84
N ARG A 175 13.54 10.40 -9.77
CA ARG A 175 14.24 9.11 -9.75
C ARG A 175 14.92 9.05 -8.38
N ALA A 176 14.42 8.19 -7.50
CA ALA A 176 15.19 7.80 -6.33
C ALA A 176 16.45 7.12 -6.85
N ALA A 177 17.57 7.83 -6.75
CA ALA A 177 18.88 7.29 -7.02
C ALA A 177 19.16 6.19 -6.00
N LYS A 178 19.62 5.07 -6.55
CA LYS A 178 20.24 3.92 -5.89
C LYS A 178 21.22 4.35 -4.79
N ALA A 179 21.01 3.86 -3.58
CA ALA A 179 22.02 3.62 -2.54
C ALA A 179 21.53 2.44 -1.71
#